data_AF-A0A1F6IUV7-F1
#
_entry.id   AF-A0A1F6IUV7-F1
#
_cell.length_a   1.000
_cell.length_b   1.000
_cell.length_c   1.000
_cell.angle_alpha   90.00
_cell.angle_beta   90.00
_cell.angle_gamma   90.00
#
_symmetry.space_group_name_H-M   'P 1'
#
loop_
_entity.id
_entity.type
_entity.pdbx_description
1 polymer ?
#
loop_
_entity_poly.entity_id
_entity_poly.type
_entity_poly.pdbx_seq_one_letter_code
_entity_poly.pdbx_strand_id
1 'polypeptide(L)' 'MKKNELVDLKGKTTDELRRLLLEKREELGKLKIDLSRAKSKDVNQVRNERKDIARILTILSIKEGEQSRSRQMRDEAM' A
#
# COMPACT_ATOMS: atom_id res chain seq x y z
N MET A 1 11.34 -4.85 3.86
CA MET A 1 11.57 -4.20 2.55
C MET A 1 12.89 -3.49 2.48
N LYS A 2 13.54 -3.61 1.32
CA LYS A 2 14.75 -2.86 0.95
C LYS A 2 14.32 -1.50 0.36
N LYS A 3 15.21 -0.50 0.40
CA LYS A 3 14.92 0.90 -0.01
C LYS A 3 14.43 1.02 -1.46
N ASN A 4 14.78 0.09 -2.34
CA ASN A 4 14.46 0.12 -3.76
C ASN A 4 12.97 -0.10 -4.05
N GLU A 5 12.29 -0.93 -3.25
CA GLU A 5 10.86 -1.24 -3.47
C GLU A 5 9.95 -0.02 -3.24
N LEU A 6 10.39 0.95 -2.43
CA LEU A 6 9.65 2.21 -2.21
C LEU A 6 9.64 3.12 -3.45
N VAL A 7 10.71 3.07 -4.25
CA VAL A 7 10.81 3.86 -5.48
C VAL A 7 9.84 3.29 -6.52
N ASP A 8 9.76 1.96 -6.60
CA ASP A 8 8.84 1.26 -7.50
C ASP A 8 7.37 1.56 -7.19
N LEU A 9 7.00 1.70 -5.92
CA LEU A 9 5.63 2.05 -5.53
C LEU A 9 5.20 3.45 -6.00
N LYS A 10 6.12 4.42 -6.06
CA LYS A 10 5.79 5.78 -6.53
C LYS A 10 5.50 5.82 -8.04
N GLY A 11 6.21 4.98 -8.81
CA GLY A 11 6.04 4.84 -10.26
C GLY A 11 4.74 4.16 -10.69
N LYS A 12 4.11 3.38 -9.80
CA LYS A 12 2.83 2.71 -10.08
C LYS A 12 1.66 3.70 -10.19
N THR A 13 0.68 3.34 -11.02
CA THR A 13 -0.62 4.01 -11.12
C THR A 13 -1.47 3.77 -9.86
N THR A 14 -2.53 4.57 -9.67
CA THR A 14 -3.46 4.40 -8.55
C THR A 14 -4.14 3.03 -8.55
N ASP A 15 -4.47 2.51 -9.74
CA ASP A 15 -5.16 1.22 -9.86
C ASP A 15 -4.22 0.04 -9.55
N GLU A 16 -2.97 0.10 -10.01
CA GLU A 16 -1.96 -0.89 -9.65
C GLU A 16 -1.68 -0.88 -8.14
N LEU A 17 -1.64 0.30 -7.51
CA LEU A 17 -1.48 0.42 -6.07
C LEU A 17 -2.68 -0.16 -5.30
N ARG A 18 -3.91 0.02 -5.81
CA ARG A 18 -5.11 -0.58 -5.21
C ARG A 18 -5.13 -2.10 -5.34
N ARG A 19 -4.71 -2.64 -6.49
CA ARG A 19 -4.55 -4.10 -6.69
C ARG A 19 -3.50 -4.67 -5.75
N LEU A 20 -2.33 -4.05 -5.69
CA LEU A 20 -1.26 -4.47 -4.79
C LEU A 20 -1.69 -4.39 -3.32
N LEU A 21 -2.45 -3.36 -2.93
CA LEU A 21 -3.00 -3.25 -1.58
C LEU A 21 -3.91 -4.44 -1.23
N LEU A 22 -4.74 -4.91 -2.18
CA LEU A 22 -5.61 -6.05 -1.97
C LEU A 22 -4.79 -7.33 -1.74
N GLU A 23 -3.84 -7.62 -2.64
CA GLU A 23 -2.93 -8.76 -2.53
C GLU A 23 -2.22 -8.78 -1.18
N LYS A 24 -1.67 -7.62 -0.77
CA LYS A 24 -0.96 -7.48 0.49
C LYS A 24 -1.84 -7.71 1.73
N ARG A 25 -3.11 -7.31 1.67
CA ARG A 25 -4.08 -7.57 2.74
C ARG A 25 -4.43 -9.06 2.83
N GLU A 26 -4.56 -9.74 1.70
CA GLU A 26 -4.80 -11.18 1.65
C GLU A 26 -3.62 -11.97 2.21
N GLU A 27 -2.38 -11.61 1.82
CA GLU A 27 -1.15 -12.19 2.37
C GLU A 27 -1.08 -12.02 3.88
N LEU A 28 -1.34 -10.80 4.38
CA LEU A 28 -1.39 -10.54 5.82
C LEU A 28 -2.45 -11.39 6.52
N GLY A 29 -3.61 -11.61 5.89
CA GLY A 29 -4.66 -12.49 6.41
C GLY A 29 -4.18 -13.93 6.57
N LYS A 30 -3.55 -14.49 5.53
CA LYS A 30 -2.97 -15.84 5.55
C LYS A 30 -1.90 -15.97 6.65
N LEU A 31 -0.99 -14.99 6.74
CA LEU A 31 0.07 -14.98 7.75
C LEU A 31 -0.49 -14.92 9.18
N LYS A 32 -1.55 -14.15 9.41
CA LYS A 32 -2.22 -14.10 10.73
C LYS A 32 -2.84 -15.45 11.10
N ILE A 33 -3.48 -16.12 10.15
CA ILE A 33 -4.06 -17.45 10.38
C ILE A 33 -2.94 -18.45 10.70
N ASP A 34 -1.87 -18.50 9.90
CA ASP A 34 -0.74 -19.40 10.12
C ASP A 34 -0.04 -19.14 11.47
N LEU A 35 0.12 -17.86 11.85
CA LEU A 35 0.66 -17.48 13.16
C LEU A 35 -0.26 -17.92 14.31
N SER A 36 -1.59 -17.74 14.16
CA SER A 36 -2.57 -18.13 15.19
C SER A 36 -2.60 -19.65 15.41
N ARG A 37 -2.31 -20.44 14.37
CA ARG A 37 -2.23 -21.90 14.44
C ARG A 37 -0.85 -22.39 14.91
N ALA A 38 0.03 -21.49 15.35
CA ALA A 38 1.43 -21.76 15.70
C ALA A 38 2.23 -22.49 14.60
N LYS A 39 1.75 -22.45 13.34
CA LYS A 39 2.37 -23.11 12.19
C LYS A 39 3.63 -22.36 11.73
N SER A 40 3.69 -21.06 11.99
CA SER A 40 4.82 -20.18 11.66
C SER A 40 5.16 -19.29 12.84
N LYS A 41 6.46 -19.07 13.08
CA LYS A 41 6.99 -18.09 14.05
C LYS A 41 7.46 -16.80 13.38
N ASP A 42 7.18 -16.60 12.09
CA ASP A 42 7.68 -15.42 11.36
C ASP A 42 6.83 -14.17 11.61
N VAL A 43 6.96 -13.65 12.84
CA VAL A 43 6.33 -12.39 13.27
C VAL A 43 6.92 -11.19 12.52
N ASN A 44 8.15 -11.32 12.02
CA ASN A 44 8.81 -10.27 11.24
C ASN A 44 8.13 -10.08 9.90
N GLN A 45 7.70 -11.16 9.24
CA GLN A 45 6.96 -11.08 7.99
C GLN A 45 5.62 -10.34 8.18
N VAL A 46 4.86 -10.65 9.22
CA VAL A 46 3.62 -9.93 9.57
C VAL A 46 3.88 -8.43 9.78
N ARG A 47 4.96 -8.09 10.47
CA ARG A 47 5.35 -6.68 10.70
C ARG A 47 5.73 -5.99 9.39
N ASN A 48 6.43 -6.67 8.49
CA ASN A 48 6.82 -6.13 7.19
C ASN A 48 5.59 -5.89 6.30
N GLU A 49 4.68 -6.86 6.21
CA GLU A 49 3.44 -6.74 5.43
C GLU A 49 2.59 -5.54 5.88
N ARG A 50 2.48 -5.33 7.20
CA ARG A 50 1.78 -4.16 7.76
C ARG A 50 2.45 -2.85 7.36
N LYS A 51 3.78 -2.79 7.34
CA LYS A 51 4.52 -1.60 6.91
C LYS A 51 4.30 -1.32 5.42
N ASP A 52 4.28 -2.36 4.61
CA ASP A 52 4.12 -2.21 3.16
C ASP A 52 2.71 -1.76 2.81
N ILE A 53 1.69 -2.31 3.47
CA ILE A 53 0.30 -1.80 3.40
C ILE A 53 0.25 -0.32 3.79
N ALA A 54 0.86 0.07 4.90
CA ALA A 54 0.84 1.47 5.36
C ALA A 54 1.48 2.41 4.32
N ARG A 55 2.61 2.01 3.71
CA ARG A 55 3.29 2.78 2.68
C ARG A 55 2.44 2.93 1.41
N ILE A 56 1.79 1.86 0.96
CA ILE A 56 0.88 1.90 -0.20
C ILE A 56 -0.26 2.88 0.07
N LEU A 57 -0.88 2.82 1.25
CA LEU A 57 -1.94 3.74 1.65
C LEU A 57 -1.48 5.20 1.68
N THR A 58 -0.27 5.47 2.20
CA THR A 58 0.31 6.82 2.17
C THR A 58 0.47 7.33 0.75
N ILE A 59 1.02 6.52 -0.17
CA ILE A 59 1.22 6.92 -1.57
C ILE A 59 -0.11 7.15 -2.28
N LEU A 60 -1.11 6.30 -2.04
CA LEU A 60 -2.46 6.48 -2.57
C LEU A 60 -3.07 7.80 -2.11
N SER A 61 -2.99 8.09 -0.80
CA SER A 61 -3.51 9.34 -0.23
C SER A 61 -2.83 10.58 -0.81
N ILE A 62 -1.51 10.53 -1.04
CA ILE A 62 -0.77 11.62 -1.69
C ILE A 62 -1.27 11.83 -3.12
N LYS A 63 -1.37 10.75 -3.92
CA LYS A 63 -1.83 10.82 -5.32
C LYS A 63 -3.27 11.33 -5.42
N GLU A 64 -4.16 10.89 -4.54
CA GLU A 64 -5.55 11.34 -4.49
C GLU A 64 -5.66 12.83 -4.09
N GLY A 65 -4.80 13.28 -3.17
CA GLY A 65 -4.70 14.70 -2.79
C GLY A 65 -4.21 15.59 -3.94
N GLU A 66 -3.22 15.15 -4.71
CA GLU A 66 -2.72 15.85 -5.91
C GLU A 66 -3.79 15.93 -7.01
N GLN A 67 -4.53 14.85 -7.23
CA GLN A 67 -5.65 14.81 -8.18
C GLN A 67 -6.79 15.75 -7.77
N SER A 68 -7.07 15.87 -6.48
CA SER A 68 -8.12 16.76 -5.98
C SER A 68 -7.75 18.24 -6.19
N ARG A 69 -6.50 18.62 -5.91
CA ARG A 69 -5.99 19.99 -6.14
C ARG A 69 -5.99 20.36 -7.62
N SER A 70 -5.54 19.45 -8.50
CA SER A 70 -5.51 19.71 -9.94
C SER A 70 -6.91 19.84 -10.56
N ARG A 71 -7.92 19.17 -10.02
CA ARG A 71 -9.33 19.36 -10.43
C ARG A 71 -9.84 20.74 -10.00
N GLN A 72 -9.63 21.11 -8.75
CA GLN A 72 -10.04 22.42 -8.21
C GLN A 72 -9.45 23.59 -9.02
N MET A 73 -8.16 23.53 -9.36
CA MET A 73 -7.51 24.58 -10.16
C MET A 73 -8.03 24.70 -11.61
N ARG A 74 -8.59 23.62 -12.17
CA ARG A 74 -9.20 23.65 -13.52
C ARG A 74 -10.58 24.30 -13.47
N ASP A 75 -11.35 24.01 -12.43
CA ASP A 75 -12.69 24.54 -12.25
C ASP A 75 -12.66 26.04 -11.88
N GLU A 76 -11.64 26.50 -11.15
CA GLU A 76 -11.45 27.92 -10.81
C GLU A 76 -10.96 28.79 -11.99
N ALA A 77 -10.38 28.18 -13.04
CA ALA A 77 -9.79 28.88 -14.18
C ALA A 77 -10.75 29.01 -15.39
N MET A 78 -11.98 28.48 -15.28
CA MET A 78 -13.02 28.52 -16.30
C MET A 78 -14.10 29.54 -15.93
#